data_AF-A0A518LHN9-F1
#
_entry.id   AF-A0A518LHN9-F1
#
_cell.length_a   1.000
_cell.length_b   1.000
_cell.length_c   1.000
_cell.angle_alpha   90.00
_cell.angle_beta   90.00
_cell.angle_gamma   90.00
#
_symmetry.space_group_name_H-M   'P 1'
#
loop_
_entity.id
_entity.type
_entity.pdbx_description
1 polymer ?
#
loop_
_entity_poly.entity_id
_entity_poly.type
_entity_poly.pdbx_seq_one_letter_code
_entity_poly.pdbx_strand_id
1 'polypeptide(L)'
;MIPSEQRQKLHDAIGSHDFLHRILRQVEHLHRVVFHERVKNLDWQFIRASAEEILIADLISRHAGQIDGVYFALRKAEDSGRSWQQAIAEYASYIHNYYTTPLGVVMRRDLFGGDCHFVTPAADPINKQSAARASVATVKPSAPPILPASDATPKPVPAGRP
;
A
#
# COMPACT_ATOMS: atom_id res chain seq x y z
N MET A 1 -14.25 0.68 -0.48
CA MET A 1 -13.09 0.25 0.34
C MET A 1 -13.29 -1.19 0.79
N ILE A 2 -12.27 -2.03 0.66
CA ILE A 2 -12.37 -3.47 0.93
C ILE A 2 -12.34 -3.76 2.44
N PRO A 3 -13.17 -4.67 2.96
CA PRO A 3 -13.11 -5.07 4.37
C PRO A 3 -11.75 -5.70 4.72
N SER A 4 -11.22 -5.39 5.91
CA SER A 4 -9.90 -5.88 6.34
C SER A 4 -9.78 -7.40 6.37
N GLU A 5 -10.85 -8.11 6.75
CA GLU A 5 -10.89 -9.58 6.74
C GLU A 5 -10.76 -10.15 5.32
N GLN A 6 -11.46 -9.54 4.35
CA GLN A 6 -11.37 -9.94 2.96
C GLN A 6 -9.98 -9.64 2.39
N ARG A 7 -9.40 -8.48 2.73
CA ARG A 7 -8.03 -8.12 2.36
C ARG A 7 -7.03 -9.16 2.88
N GLN A 8 -7.13 -9.55 4.15
CA GLN A 8 -6.24 -10.54 4.75
C GLN A 8 -6.37 -11.90 4.06
N LYS A 9 -7.59 -12.38 3.83
CA LYS A 9 -7.85 -13.64 3.11
C LYS A 9 -7.17 -13.67 1.73
N LEU A 10 -7.21 -12.55 1.00
CA LEU A 10 -6.58 -12.45 -0.31
C LEU A 10 -5.05 -12.39 -0.22
N HIS A 11 -4.48 -11.71 0.78
CA HIS A 11 -3.04 -11.77 1.03
C HIS A 11 -2.57 -13.19 1.35
N ASP A 12 -3.30 -13.90 2.23
CA ASP A 12 -2.99 -15.27 2.60
C ASP A 12 -3.05 -16.19 1.37
N ALA A 13 -4.07 -16.02 0.51
CA ALA A 13 -4.21 -16.79 -0.72
C ALA A 13 -3.06 -16.54 -1.71
N ILE A 14 -2.61 -15.29 -1.86
CA ILE A 14 -1.44 -14.94 -2.69
C ILE A 14 -0.16 -15.61 -2.13
N GLY A 15 -0.04 -15.69 -0.80
CA GLY A 15 1.09 -16.37 -0.15
C GLY A 15 1.05 -17.89 -0.25
N SER A 16 -0.13 -18.50 -0.31
CA SER A 16 -0.29 -19.95 -0.28
C SER A 16 -0.37 -20.62 -1.66
N HIS A 17 -0.62 -19.88 -2.75
CA HIS A 17 -0.77 -20.42 -4.09
C HIS A 17 0.38 -20.00 -5.02
N ASP A 18 1.13 -20.98 -5.55
CA ASP A 18 2.31 -20.75 -6.39
C ASP A 18 2.02 -19.87 -7.61
N PHE A 19 0.90 -20.07 -8.31
CA PHE A 19 0.58 -19.29 -9.49
C PHE A 19 0.32 -17.80 -9.18
N LEU A 20 -0.36 -17.49 -8.06
CA LEU A 20 -0.57 -16.11 -7.61
C LEU A 20 0.74 -15.48 -7.18
N HIS A 21 1.57 -16.23 -6.44
CA HIS A 21 2.89 -15.77 -6.05
C HIS A 21 3.77 -15.44 -7.27
N ARG A 22 3.74 -16.27 -8.31
CA ARG A 22 4.48 -16.02 -9.56
C ARG A 22 3.95 -14.79 -10.31
N ILE A 23 2.63 -14.58 -10.36
CA ILE A 23 2.05 -13.36 -10.93
C ILE A 23 2.53 -12.13 -10.14
N LEU A 24 2.48 -12.18 -8.81
CA LEU A 24 2.96 -11.09 -7.95
C LEU A 24 4.41 -10.72 -8.27
N ARG A 25 5.31 -11.70 -8.31
CA ARG A 25 6.73 -11.50 -8.62
C ARG A 25 6.93 -10.89 -10.01
N GLN A 26 6.10 -11.27 -10.97
CA GLN A 26 6.15 -10.69 -12.31
C GLN A 26 5.66 -9.23 -12.33
N VAL A 27 4.63 -8.88 -11.56
CA VAL A 27 4.17 -7.49 -11.42
C VAL A 27 5.24 -6.64 -10.71
N GLU A 28 5.88 -7.15 -9.66
CA GLU A 28 7.03 -6.49 -9.02
C GLU A 28 8.14 -6.23 -10.04
N HIS A 29 8.48 -7.22 -10.87
CA HIS A 29 9.47 -7.07 -11.92
C HIS A 29 9.09 -5.98 -12.93
N LEU A 30 7.83 -5.95 -13.39
CA LEU A 30 7.33 -4.94 -14.31
C LEU A 30 7.40 -3.52 -13.73
N HIS A 31 7.08 -3.34 -12.44
CA HIS A 31 7.27 -2.05 -11.79
C HIS A 31 8.73 -1.57 -11.88
N ARG A 32 9.69 -2.47 -11.63
CA ARG A 32 11.12 -2.14 -11.69
C ARG A 32 11.60 -1.80 -13.09
N VAL A 33 11.08 -2.48 -14.11
CA VAL A 33 11.50 -2.27 -15.50
C VAL A 33 10.85 -1.01 -16.07
N VAL A 34 9.52 -0.92 -15.97
CA VAL A 34 8.73 0.16 -16.59
C VAL A 34 8.94 1.49 -15.87
N PHE A 35 9.04 1.47 -14.53
CA PHE A 35 9.18 2.67 -13.71
C PHE A 35 10.53 2.75 -13.01
N HIS A 36 11.59 2.26 -13.66
CA HIS A 36 12.94 2.16 -13.10
C HIS A 36 13.42 3.45 -12.42
N GLU A 37 13.23 4.63 -13.03
CA GLU A 37 13.63 5.92 -12.44
C GLU A 37 12.91 6.23 -11.13
N ARG A 38 11.62 5.88 -11.03
CA ARG A 38 10.85 6.08 -9.79
C ARG A 38 11.24 5.07 -8.73
N VAL A 39 11.41 3.82 -9.13
CA VAL A 39 11.73 2.70 -8.24
C VAL A 39 13.08 2.88 -7.53
N LYS A 40 14.06 3.58 -8.13
CA LYS A 40 15.38 3.86 -7.51
C LYS A 40 15.29 4.45 -6.10
N ASN A 41 14.24 5.23 -5.82
CA ASN A 41 14.07 5.93 -4.55
C ASN A 41 12.99 5.31 -3.65
N LEU A 42 12.46 4.13 -4.02
CA LEU A 42 11.40 3.46 -3.29
C LEU A 42 11.94 2.23 -2.57
N ASP A 43 11.41 1.99 -1.36
CA ASP A 43 11.69 0.77 -0.62
C ASP A 43 11.09 -0.46 -1.33
N TRP A 44 11.75 -1.60 -1.18
CA TRP A 44 11.31 -2.88 -1.72
C TRP A 44 9.91 -3.26 -1.23
N GLN A 45 9.60 -2.98 0.04
CA GLN A 45 8.28 -3.26 0.59
C GLN A 45 7.18 -2.41 -0.06
N PHE A 46 7.50 -1.17 -0.46
CA PHE A 46 6.55 -0.30 -1.16
C PHE A 46 6.20 -0.86 -2.54
N ILE A 47 7.19 -1.36 -3.28
CA ILE A 47 7.00 -1.93 -4.61
C ILE A 47 6.16 -3.21 -4.51
N ARG A 48 6.48 -4.06 -3.54
CA ARG A 48 5.71 -5.28 -3.26
C ARG A 48 4.28 -4.97 -2.87
N ALA A 49 4.05 -4.02 -1.97
CA ALA A 49 2.71 -3.58 -1.58
C ALA A 49 1.91 -3.08 -2.79
N SER A 50 2.52 -2.28 -3.67
CA SER A 50 1.87 -1.86 -4.93
C SER A 50 1.50 -3.04 -5.83
N ALA A 51 2.39 -4.02 -5.97
CA ALA A 51 2.15 -5.19 -6.79
C ALA A 51 1.05 -6.10 -6.21
N GLU A 52 1.04 -6.30 -4.89
CA GLU A 52 -0.02 -7.03 -4.18
C GLU A 52 -1.38 -6.32 -4.35
N GLU A 53 -1.42 -5.00 -4.20
CA GLU A 53 -2.62 -4.20 -4.42
C GLU A 53 -3.16 -4.31 -5.86
N ILE A 54 -2.29 -4.38 -6.87
CA ILE A 54 -2.70 -4.63 -8.27
C ILE A 54 -3.37 -5.99 -8.41
N LEU A 55 -2.76 -7.04 -7.86
CA LEU A 55 -3.30 -8.40 -7.95
C LEU A 55 -4.63 -8.53 -7.18
N ILE A 56 -4.71 -7.95 -5.98
CA ILE A 56 -5.94 -7.92 -5.18
C ILE A 56 -7.04 -7.13 -5.90
N ALA A 57 -6.72 -5.98 -6.51
CA ALA A 57 -7.69 -5.20 -7.28
C ALA A 57 -8.26 -6.00 -8.44
N ASP A 58 -7.42 -6.79 -9.13
CA ASP A 58 -7.85 -7.66 -10.21
C ASP A 58 -8.74 -8.81 -9.72
N LEU A 59 -8.34 -9.50 -8.66
CA LEU A 59 -9.12 -10.56 -8.02
C LEU A 59 -10.52 -10.07 -7.63
N ILE A 60 -10.63 -8.88 -7.04
CA ILE A 60 -11.92 -8.31 -6.63
C ILE A 60 -12.75 -7.89 -7.85
N SER A 61 -12.15 -7.13 -8.76
CA SER A 61 -12.91 -6.45 -9.81
C SER A 61 -13.34 -7.38 -10.94
N ARG A 62 -12.55 -8.42 -11.25
CA ARG A 62 -12.82 -9.34 -12.37
C ARG A 62 -13.29 -10.71 -11.92
N HIS A 63 -12.83 -11.16 -10.76
CA HIS A 63 -13.07 -12.52 -10.29
C HIS A 63 -13.93 -12.57 -9.02
N ALA A 64 -14.52 -11.45 -8.60
CA ALA A 64 -15.36 -11.35 -7.40
C ALA A 64 -14.68 -11.91 -6.13
N GLY A 65 -13.36 -11.77 -6.04
CA GLY A 65 -12.53 -12.29 -4.95
C GLY A 65 -12.18 -13.78 -5.04
N GLN A 66 -12.58 -14.47 -6.11
CA GLN A 66 -12.30 -15.90 -6.31
C GLN A 66 -10.97 -16.11 -7.04
N ILE A 67 -10.03 -16.82 -6.41
CA ILE A 67 -8.72 -17.10 -7.01
C ILE A 67 -8.80 -18.07 -8.19
N ASP A 68 -9.82 -18.93 -8.20
CA ASP A 68 -10.04 -19.91 -9.28
C ASP A 68 -10.27 -19.22 -10.62
N GLY A 69 -10.85 -18.02 -10.63
CA GLY A 69 -11.02 -17.23 -11.86
C GLY A 69 -9.70 -16.90 -12.53
N VAL A 70 -8.66 -16.60 -11.75
CA VAL A 70 -7.29 -16.38 -12.27
C VAL A 70 -6.70 -17.69 -12.79
N TYR A 71 -6.84 -18.77 -12.03
CA TYR A 71 -6.35 -20.09 -12.45
C TYR A 71 -6.97 -20.54 -13.78
N PHE A 72 -8.29 -20.38 -13.94
CA PHE A 72 -8.98 -20.72 -15.19
C PHE A 72 -8.58 -19.81 -16.35
N ALA A 73 -8.32 -18.52 -16.09
CA ALA A 73 -7.80 -17.62 -17.12
C ALA A 73 -6.41 -18.08 -17.61
N LEU A 74 -5.53 -18.51 -16.70
CA LEU A 74 -4.22 -19.06 -17.05
C LEU A 74 -4.34 -20.39 -17.81
N ARG A 75 -5.21 -21.31 -17.37
CA ARG A 75 -5.44 -22.58 -18.07
C ARG A 75 -5.98 -22.38 -19.47
N LYS A 76 -6.93 -21.47 -19.66
CA LYS A 76 -7.42 -21.10 -20.99
C LYS A 76 -6.32 -20.57 -21.90
N ALA A 77 -5.38 -19.80 -21.36
CA ALA A 77 -4.22 -19.32 -22.11
C ALA A 77 -3.27 -20.48 -22.48
N GLU A 78 -3.07 -21.44 -21.58
CA GLU A 78 -2.28 -22.65 -21.85
C GLU A 78 -2.94 -23.54 -22.91
N ASP A 79 -4.25 -23.77 -22.83
CA ASP A 79 -5.04 -24.51 -23.82
C ASP A 79 -4.97 -23.87 -25.22
N SER A 80 -4.69 -22.57 -25.30
CA SER A 80 -4.45 -21.85 -26.56
C SER A 80 -3.03 -22.00 -27.13
N GLY A 81 -2.19 -22.85 -26.52
CA GLY A 81 -0.84 -23.18 -26.98
C GLY A 81 0.29 -22.39 -26.32
N ARG A 82 0.01 -21.59 -25.28
CA ARG A 82 1.04 -20.87 -24.52
C ARG A 82 1.63 -21.78 -23.45
N SER A 83 2.90 -21.60 -23.10
CA SER A 83 3.43 -22.24 -21.90
C SER A 83 2.83 -21.59 -20.64
N TRP A 84 2.76 -22.34 -19.53
CA TRP A 84 2.29 -21.82 -18.25
C TRP A 84 3.01 -20.53 -17.81
N GLN A 85 4.34 -20.47 -18.02
CA GLN A 85 5.15 -19.31 -17.70
C GLN A 85 4.78 -18.10 -18.58
N GLN A 86 4.53 -18.32 -19.87
CA GLN A 86 4.08 -17.27 -20.78
C GLN A 86 2.68 -16.77 -20.41
N ALA A 87 1.76 -17.67 -20.05
CA ALA A 87 0.42 -17.30 -19.57
C ALA A 87 0.49 -16.39 -18.33
N ILE A 88 1.34 -16.73 -17.36
CA ILE A 88 1.59 -15.88 -16.18
C ILE A 88 2.17 -14.52 -16.58
N ALA A 89 3.16 -14.50 -17.47
CA ALA A 89 3.81 -13.27 -17.90
C ALA A 89 2.85 -12.32 -18.63
N GLU A 90 2.02 -12.85 -19.52
CA GLU A 90 0.98 -12.10 -20.24
C GLU A 90 -0.10 -11.60 -19.27
N TYR A 91 -0.56 -12.43 -18.35
CA TYR A 91 -1.54 -12.04 -17.33
C TYR A 91 -1.02 -10.92 -16.44
N ALA A 92 0.21 -11.05 -15.92
CA ALA A 92 0.84 -10.05 -15.08
C ALA A 92 1.03 -8.72 -15.82
N SER A 93 1.44 -8.78 -17.10
CA SER A 93 1.57 -7.59 -17.95
C SER A 93 0.23 -6.90 -18.18
N TYR A 94 -0.82 -7.69 -18.42
CA TYR A 94 -2.17 -7.18 -18.60
C TYR A 94 -2.68 -6.41 -17.37
N ILE A 95 -2.61 -7.01 -16.18
CA ILE A 95 -3.10 -6.36 -14.96
C ILE A 95 -2.20 -5.16 -14.58
N HIS A 96 -0.88 -5.27 -14.75
CA HIS A 96 0.05 -4.18 -14.49
C HIS A 96 -0.30 -2.97 -15.38
N ASN A 97 -0.48 -3.20 -16.68
CA ASN A 97 -0.78 -2.12 -17.63
C ASN A 97 -2.12 -1.47 -17.32
N TYR A 98 -3.14 -2.24 -16.95
CA TYR A 98 -4.45 -1.70 -16.61
C TYR A 98 -4.41 -0.85 -15.34
N TYR A 99 -3.84 -1.39 -14.26
CA TYR A 99 -3.87 -0.77 -12.93
C TYR A 99 -2.80 0.31 -12.70
N THR A 100 -1.94 0.57 -13.68
CA THR A 100 -0.98 1.70 -13.66
C THR A 100 -1.45 2.91 -14.47
N THR A 101 -2.58 2.79 -15.18
CA THR A 101 -3.28 3.93 -15.82
C THR A 101 -3.96 4.85 -14.80
N PRO A 102 -4.34 6.09 -15.17
CA PRO A 102 -5.12 6.97 -14.30
C PRO A 102 -6.42 6.34 -13.77
N LEU A 103 -7.18 5.62 -14.61
CA LEU A 103 -8.39 4.92 -14.17
C LEU A 103 -8.06 3.82 -13.16
N GLY A 104 -7.03 3.01 -13.46
CA GLY A 104 -6.56 1.96 -12.56
C GLY A 104 -6.14 2.49 -11.19
N VAL A 105 -5.49 3.65 -11.15
CA VAL A 105 -5.10 4.35 -9.92
C VAL A 105 -6.33 4.78 -9.11
N VAL A 106 -7.36 5.34 -9.75
CA VAL A 106 -8.62 5.72 -9.07
C VAL A 106 -9.30 4.48 -8.49
N MET A 107 -9.43 3.40 -9.27
CA MET A 107 -10.05 2.16 -8.80
C MET A 107 -9.31 1.57 -7.59
N ARG A 108 -7.98 1.53 -7.64
CA ARG A 108 -7.16 1.06 -6.51
C ARG A 108 -7.35 1.96 -5.28
N ARG A 109 -7.41 3.28 -5.45
CA ARG A 109 -7.69 4.20 -4.33
C ARG A 109 -9.07 3.94 -3.71
N ASP A 110 -10.09 3.65 -4.50
CA ASP A 110 -11.43 3.34 -3.97
C ASP A 110 -11.47 2.01 -3.19
N LEU A 111 -10.63 1.05 -3.58
CA LEU A 111 -10.48 -0.23 -2.90
C LEU A 111 -9.67 -0.12 -1.61
N PHE A 112 -8.51 0.53 -1.64
CA PHE A 112 -7.54 0.55 -0.54
C PHE A 112 -7.55 1.82 0.32
N GLY A 113 -8.27 2.86 -0.09
CA GLY A 113 -8.38 4.11 0.65
C GLY A 113 -7.09 4.93 0.63
N GLY A 114 -6.72 5.48 1.79
CA GLY A 114 -5.52 6.32 1.95
C GLY A 114 -4.20 5.54 2.02
N ASP A 115 -4.25 4.22 2.20
CA ASP A 115 -3.08 3.36 2.43
C ASP A 115 -2.56 2.73 1.13
N CYS A 116 -2.91 3.29 -0.03
CA CYS A 116 -2.53 2.79 -1.34
C CYS A 116 -1.08 3.12 -1.73
N HIS A 117 -0.41 2.18 -2.39
CA HIS A 117 0.99 2.30 -2.81
C HIS A 117 1.09 2.42 -4.33
N PHE A 118 1.40 3.61 -4.86
CA PHE A 118 1.43 3.80 -6.31
C PHE A 118 2.84 3.94 -6.88
N VAL A 119 3.25 2.94 -7.67
CA VAL A 119 4.46 2.99 -8.49
C VAL A 119 4.08 3.30 -9.94
N THR A 120 3.59 4.53 -10.19
CA THR A 120 3.27 5.03 -11.54
C THR A 120 3.25 6.56 -11.57
N PRO A 121 3.68 7.22 -12.67
CA PRO A 121 3.51 8.67 -12.85
C PRO A 121 2.04 9.13 -12.81
N ALA A 122 1.11 8.27 -13.21
CA ALA A 122 -0.32 8.58 -13.20
C ALA A 122 -0.84 8.94 -11.79
N ALA A 123 -0.14 8.50 -10.74
CA ALA A 123 -0.50 8.78 -9.35
C ALA A 123 0.18 10.03 -8.77
N ASP A 124 0.97 10.79 -9.53
CA ASP A 124 1.68 11.96 -9.00
C ASP A 124 0.81 13.02 -8.30
N PRO A 125 -0.38 13.35 -8.79
CA PRO A 125 -1.29 14.25 -8.07
C PRO A 125 -1.67 13.70 -6.68
N ILE A 126 -1.87 12.38 -6.58
CA ILE A 126 -2.30 11.70 -5.36
C ILE A 126 -1.12 11.55 -4.38
N ASN A 127 0.05 11.19 -4.89
CA ASN A 127 1.28 11.07 -4.10
C ASN A 127 1.67 12.43 -3.50
N LYS A 128 1.55 13.52 -4.27
CA LYS A 128 1.80 14.89 -3.77
C LYS A 128 0.80 15.30 -2.68
N GLN A 129 -0.48 14.99 -2.85
CA GLN A 129 -1.49 15.25 -1.82
C GLN A 129 -1.24 14.46 -0.53
N SER A 130 -0.82 13.20 -0.66
CA SER A 130 -0.52 12.33 0.49
C SER A 130 0.72 12.80 1.24
N ALA A 131 1.78 13.18 0.53
CA ALA A 131 2.98 13.79 1.12
C ALA A 131 2.65 15.09 1.87
N ALA A 132 1.83 15.98 1.30
CA ALA A 132 1.42 17.22 1.95
C ALA A 132 0.66 16.96 3.27
N ARG A 133 -0.21 15.93 3.32
CA ARG A 133 -0.92 15.55 4.55
C ARG A 133 0.02 14.99 5.62
N ALA A 134 0.97 14.15 5.23
CA ALA A 134 1.97 13.59 6.16
C ALA A 134 2.81 14.70 6.80
N SER A 135 3.23 15.70 6.02
CA SER A 135 3.98 16.86 6.52
C SER A 135 3.21 17.66 7.56
N VAL A 136 1.89 17.79 7.43
CA VAL A 136 1.04 18.53 8.38
C VAL A 136 0.81 17.73 9.68
N ALA A 137 0.69 16.40 9.58
CA ALA A 137 0.49 15.54 10.75
C ALA A 137 1.71 15.51 11.69
N THR A 138 2.92 15.67 11.15
CA THR A 138 4.18 15.67 11.93
C THR A 138 4.42 16.98 12.69
N VAL A 139 3.66 18.05 12.44
CA VAL A 139 3.89 19.40 13.02
C VAL A 139 3.15 19.62 14.35
N LYS A 140 2.76 18.57 15.09
CA LYS A 140 2.22 18.72 16.45
C LYS A 140 3.16 18.18 17.54
N PRO A 141 4.13 18.97 18.05
CA PRO A 141 4.62 18.77 19.40
C PRO A 141 3.59 19.32 20.39
N SER A 142 3.00 18.43 21.19
CA SER A 142 2.33 18.78 22.44
C SER A 142 3.30 19.57 23.31
N ALA A 143 2.98 20.83 23.60
CA ALA A 143 3.63 21.56 24.67
C ALA A 143 3.37 20.81 26.01
N PRO A 144 4.37 20.64 26.88
CA PRO A 144 4.18 19.97 28.17
C PRO A 144 3.32 20.84 29.11
N PRO A 145 2.58 20.24 30.06
CA PRO A 145 1.81 21.00 31.04
C PRO A 145 2.74 21.81 31.94
N ILE A 146 2.45 23.09 32.08
CA ILE A 146 3.09 24.01 33.02
C ILE A 146 2.67 23.56 34.44
N LEU A 147 3.64 23.09 35.24
CA LEU A 147 3.44 22.84 36.67
C LEU A 147 3.19 24.17 37.41
N PRO A 148 2.25 24.26 38.37
CA PRO A 148 2.10 25.44 39.20
C PRO A 148 3.25 25.55 40.21
N ALA A 149 3.64 26.79 40.51
CA ALA A 149 4.74 27.13 41.41
C ALA A 149 4.50 26.64 42.85
N SER A 150 5.50 25.99 43.45
CA SER A 150 5.51 25.67 44.87
C SER A 150 5.79 26.92 45.71
N ASP A 151 4.81 27.31 46.50
CA ASP A 151 4.95 28.16 47.68
C ASP A 151 5.89 27.51 48.71
N ALA A 152 6.93 28.22 49.14
CA ALA A 152 7.60 27.96 50.41
C ALA A 152 8.48 29.14 50.85
N THR A 153 8.00 29.94 51.81
CA THR A 153 8.86 30.43 52.91
C THR A 153 7.99 30.92 54.08
N PRO A 154 8.19 30.39 55.30
CA PRO A 154 7.45 30.82 56.49
C PRO A 154 8.06 32.08 57.15
N LYS A 155 7.19 32.90 57.74
CA LYS A 155 7.49 34.11 58.54
C LYS A 155 8.38 33.81 59.77
N PRO A 156 9.28 34.72 60.18
CA PRO A 156 9.95 34.64 61.48
C PRO A 156 9.08 35.21 62.62
N VAL A 157 9.12 34.54 63.77
CA VAL A 157 8.48 34.91 65.06
C VAL A 157 9.51 35.63 65.95
N PRO A 158 9.13 36.62 66.80
CA PRO A 158 10.06 37.62 67.31
C PRO A 158 10.77 37.17 68.61
N ALA A 159 12.04 37.56 68.75
CA ALA A 159 12.76 37.45 70.02
C ALA A 159 12.61 38.76 70.82
N GLY A 160 11.91 38.67 71.95
CA GLY A 160 11.82 39.73 72.95
C GLY A 160 13.13 39.92 73.71
N ARG A 161 13.45 41.18 74.01
CA ARG A 161 14.46 41.63 74.97
C ARG A 161 13.88 41.64 76.40
N PRO A 162 14.71 41.52 77.44
CA PRO A 162 14.62 42.39 78.61
C PRO A 162 15.28 43.75 78.34
#